data_AF-A0A1G1VNB7-F1
#
_entry.id   AF-A0A1G1VNB7-F1
#
_cell.length_a   1.000
_cell.length_b   1.000
_cell.length_c   1.000
_cell.angle_alpha   90.00
_cell.angle_beta   90.00
_cell.angle_gamma   90.00
#
_symmetry.space_group_name_H-M   'P 1'
#
loop_
_entity.id
_entity.type
_entity.pdbx_description
1 polymer ?
#
loop_
_entity_poly.entity_id
_entity_poly.type
_entity_poly.pdbx_seq_one_letter_code
_entity_poly.pdbx_strand_id
1 'polypeptide(L)'
;MRHIVCFLFLVSCFLLLLATPAQAAQEFTTVFNATYVVNPAGSTTVTQDITLTNKLSNIYASQYALTIGSTQITSVTATTPTKVLPLSITQTDNATTITINFPDSDKVVGKDQTLSFTITYQNADIANKLGRVLEVNIPKLANSDTIDNYTVTLLVPTVFDEPTLITPQPDQHTTTATHRVLTFSKDQVGSRGISALFGAYQNFQFNLRYSLNNPGLSPALATIALPPDTAYQQVVYSALNPVPLAVTADADGNWLARYQLKPQTTLEVTASGNALLYLEPTITVPPPPTDLTTYLQPQPFWPIDNPQIQALAQKFTTPETIYNYVVTTLKYNYDRVNADFTRLGALAALNNPDDALCTEFTDLFIAIARAAGIPAREANGFAFTANPKLRPLSLQKDVLHAWPEYYDREHQTWVPIDPTWGNTTQGIDYFSRLDLNHFTFVIHGLNSTQPYPAGAYKLADTTGKDVNIDFAATLPQSRFELALEFTWPNLVIKNHGNTAIHQPKISLSSPDITSDTINSNITIPPYGQVSLPVKFQPQLLVARTTTLTATVNDTSQTFTIRLNPPILPLVLGGALAAITLILGRLLVQGFKRLRPLRRQSQKP
;
A
#
# COMPACT_ATOMS: atom_id res chain seq x y z
N MET A 1 -47.15 48.35 -37.61
CA MET A 1 -45.96 48.62 -36.76
C MET A 1 -45.57 47.46 -35.86
N ARG A 2 -46.49 46.79 -35.13
CA ARG A 2 -46.17 45.65 -34.24
C ARG A 2 -45.42 44.47 -34.90
N HIS A 3 -45.78 44.10 -36.13
CA HIS A 3 -45.12 42.98 -36.84
C HIS A 3 -43.69 43.29 -37.31
N ILE A 4 -43.39 44.57 -37.60
CA ILE A 4 -42.05 45.00 -38.02
C ILE A 4 -41.09 45.02 -36.82
N VAL A 5 -41.57 45.47 -35.65
CA VAL A 5 -40.80 45.41 -34.40
C VAL A 5 -40.52 43.97 -33.99
N CYS A 6 -41.48 43.07 -34.15
CA CYS A 6 -41.30 41.64 -33.84
C CYS A 6 -40.32 40.95 -34.79
N PHE A 7 -40.34 41.31 -36.08
CA PHE A 7 -39.39 40.80 -37.07
C PHE A 7 -37.96 41.32 -36.83
N LEU A 8 -37.80 42.61 -36.52
CA LEU A 8 -36.50 43.18 -36.14
C LEU A 8 -35.95 42.59 -34.84
N PHE A 9 -36.81 42.28 -33.87
CA PHE A 9 -36.40 41.62 -32.62
C PHE A 9 -35.97 40.17 -32.85
N LEU A 10 -36.69 39.42 -33.69
CA LEU A 10 -36.32 38.05 -34.08
C LEU A 10 -35.03 37.99 -34.90
N VAL A 11 -34.81 38.95 -35.81
CA VAL A 11 -33.55 39.06 -36.57
C VAL A 11 -32.37 39.44 -35.66
N SER A 12 -32.59 40.33 -34.66
CA SER A 12 -31.58 40.68 -33.65
C SER A 12 -31.22 39.50 -32.75
N CYS A 13 -32.20 38.72 -32.29
CA CYS A 13 -31.95 37.49 -31.53
C CYS A 13 -31.27 36.40 -32.38
N PHE A 14 -31.58 36.30 -33.67
CA PHE A 14 -30.93 35.34 -34.58
C PHE A 14 -29.47 35.72 -34.87
N LEU A 15 -29.16 37.03 -34.93
CA LEU A 15 -27.78 37.52 -35.06
C LEU A 15 -26.96 37.34 -33.77
N LEU A 16 -27.59 37.39 -32.59
CA LEU A 16 -26.93 37.07 -31.31
C LEU A 16 -26.66 35.57 -31.13
N LEU A 17 -27.44 34.70 -31.78
CA LEU A 17 -27.23 33.25 -31.83
C LEU A 17 -26.15 32.81 -32.84
N LEU A 18 -25.70 33.72 -33.73
CA LEU A 18 -24.60 33.51 -34.69
C LEU A 18 -23.26 34.07 -34.18
N ALA A 19 -23.22 34.64 -32.98
CA ALA A 19 -21.97 35.05 -32.37
C ALA A 19 -21.16 33.80 -31.95
N THR A 20 -20.23 33.39 -32.81
CA THR A 20 -19.19 32.43 -32.42
C THR A 20 -18.43 33.01 -31.22
N PRO A 21 -18.12 32.25 -30.17
CA PRO A 21 -17.29 32.73 -29.09
C PRO A 21 -15.96 33.21 -29.68
N ALA A 22 -15.70 34.51 -29.60
CA ALA A 22 -14.41 35.06 -29.99
C ALA A 22 -13.38 34.55 -28.98
N GLN A 23 -12.63 33.52 -29.36
CA GLN A 23 -11.43 33.17 -28.61
C GLN A 23 -10.46 34.34 -28.76
N ALA A 24 -10.10 34.97 -27.65
CA ALA A 24 -9.04 35.98 -27.65
C ALA A 24 -7.80 35.35 -28.29
N ALA A 25 -7.28 35.98 -29.34
CA ALA A 25 -6.05 35.52 -29.95
C ALA A 25 -4.94 35.57 -28.91
N GLN A 26 -4.23 34.46 -28.73
CA GLN A 26 -3.02 34.44 -27.92
C GLN A 26 -2.09 35.56 -28.36
N GLU A 27 -1.58 36.34 -27.40
CA GLU A 27 -0.73 37.49 -27.67
C GLU A 27 0.70 37.08 -28.06
N PHE A 28 1.16 35.93 -27.56
CA PHE A 28 2.51 35.43 -27.81
C PHE A 28 2.48 33.94 -28.24
N THR A 29 3.48 33.55 -29.02
CA THR A 29 3.92 32.16 -29.15
C THR A 29 5.03 31.92 -28.12
N THR A 30 4.98 30.81 -27.39
CA THR A 30 6.00 30.48 -26.37
C THR A 30 6.69 29.16 -26.72
N VAL A 31 8.02 29.22 -26.88
CA VAL A 31 8.89 28.04 -27.01
C VAL A 31 9.71 27.90 -25.74
N PHE A 32 9.75 26.69 -25.19
CA PHE A 32 10.34 26.41 -23.89
C PHE A 32 11.20 25.14 -23.94
N ASN A 33 12.48 25.25 -23.60
CA ASN A 33 13.37 24.10 -23.45
C ASN A 33 13.89 24.05 -22.02
N ALA A 34 13.60 22.98 -21.30
CA ALA A 34 14.05 22.81 -19.91
C ALA A 34 15.06 21.68 -19.80
N THR A 35 16.24 21.99 -19.27
CA THR A 35 17.30 21.02 -18.98
C THR A 35 17.42 20.85 -17.47
N TYR A 36 17.32 19.61 -17.01
CA TYR A 36 17.45 19.21 -15.61
C TYR A 36 18.72 18.37 -15.47
N VAL A 37 19.73 18.90 -14.78
CA VAL A 37 20.99 18.19 -14.54
C VAL A 37 21.05 17.75 -13.10
N VAL A 38 20.88 16.45 -12.87
CA VAL A 38 20.96 15.85 -11.54
C VAL A 38 22.43 15.63 -11.18
N ASN A 39 22.82 15.97 -9.95
CA ASN A 39 24.15 15.66 -9.46
C ASN A 39 24.16 14.35 -8.62
N PRO A 40 25.33 13.73 -8.37
CA PRO A 40 25.40 12.48 -7.59
C PRO A 40 24.90 12.57 -6.14
N ALA A 41 24.71 13.79 -5.61
CA ALA A 41 24.15 14.03 -4.27
C ALA A 41 22.62 14.20 -4.30
N GLY A 42 21.99 14.26 -5.47
CA GLY A 42 20.55 14.43 -5.64
C GLY A 42 20.09 15.87 -5.92
N SER A 43 20.92 16.91 -5.75
CA SER A 43 20.48 18.26 -6.13
C SER A 43 20.44 18.42 -7.65
N THR A 44 19.44 19.17 -8.15
CA THR A 44 19.25 19.38 -9.58
C THR A 44 19.50 20.84 -9.97
N THR A 45 20.33 21.05 -10.99
CA THR A 45 20.42 22.34 -11.69
C THR A 45 19.38 22.36 -12.79
N VAL A 46 18.51 23.37 -12.79
CA VAL A 46 17.50 23.56 -13.82
C VAL A 46 17.84 24.78 -14.64
N THR A 47 17.87 24.61 -15.96
CA THR A 47 18.04 25.68 -16.95
C THR A 47 16.83 25.68 -17.86
N GLN A 48 16.17 26.82 -17.99
CA GLN A 48 15.01 27.01 -18.85
C GLN A 48 15.31 28.08 -19.88
N ASP A 49 15.39 27.69 -21.15
CA ASP A 49 15.54 28.58 -22.28
C ASP A 49 14.16 28.89 -22.87
N ILE A 50 13.79 30.16 -22.83
CA ILE A 50 12.45 30.63 -23.15
C ILE A 50 12.53 31.61 -24.31
N THR A 51 11.68 31.42 -25.32
CA THR A 51 11.52 32.34 -26.44
C THR A 51 10.05 32.73 -26.56
N LEU A 52 9.77 34.03 -26.40
CA LEU A 52 8.45 34.63 -26.62
C LEU A 52 8.45 35.29 -27.99
N THR A 53 7.50 34.94 -28.85
CA THR A 53 7.31 35.57 -30.18
C THR A 53 6.00 36.34 -30.20
N ASN A 54 6.05 37.62 -30.54
CA ASN A 54 4.86 38.47 -30.60
C ASN A 54 3.92 38.04 -31.74
N LYS A 55 2.66 37.76 -31.45
CA LYS A 55 1.63 37.51 -32.49
C LYS A 55 1.01 38.80 -33.02
N LEU A 56 1.15 39.92 -32.28
CA LEU A 56 0.62 41.25 -32.65
C LEU A 56 1.74 42.29 -32.78
N SER A 57 1.52 43.33 -33.58
CA SER A 57 2.53 44.34 -33.89
C SER A 57 2.70 45.44 -32.84
N ASN A 58 1.74 45.57 -31.92
CA ASN A 58 1.62 46.68 -30.96
C ASN A 58 1.72 46.23 -29.50
N ILE A 59 2.20 45.01 -29.25
CA ILE A 59 2.39 44.45 -27.91
C ILE A 59 3.86 44.14 -27.66
N TYR A 60 4.20 43.99 -26.39
CA TYR A 60 5.47 43.47 -25.90
C TYR A 60 5.26 42.87 -24.52
N ALA A 61 6.09 41.90 -24.14
CA ALA A 61 6.07 41.34 -22.79
C ALA A 61 6.76 42.31 -21.83
N SER A 62 6.03 42.82 -20.82
CA SER A 62 6.60 43.64 -19.75
C SER A 62 7.08 42.83 -18.55
N GLN A 63 6.53 41.62 -18.37
CA GLN A 63 6.81 40.74 -17.25
C GLN A 63 6.60 39.29 -17.67
N TYR A 64 7.34 38.37 -17.03
CA TYR A 64 7.12 36.93 -17.12
C TYR A 64 7.12 36.32 -15.72
N ALA A 65 6.17 35.43 -15.43
CA ALA A 65 6.08 34.73 -14.15
C ALA A 65 6.11 33.23 -14.36
N LEU A 66 7.01 32.55 -13.64
CA LEU A 66 7.15 31.10 -13.63
C LEU A 66 6.84 30.57 -12.23
N THR A 67 5.79 29.78 -12.12
CA THR A 67 5.44 29.08 -10.87
C THR A 67 5.90 27.63 -10.93
N ILE A 68 6.64 27.20 -9.90
CA ILE A 68 7.22 25.87 -9.76
C ILE A 68 6.66 25.23 -8.50
N GLY A 69 6.13 24.00 -8.59
CA GLY A 69 5.64 23.20 -7.46
C GLY A 69 6.77 22.68 -6.56
N SER A 70 7.57 23.58 -6.02
CA SER A 70 8.72 23.27 -5.16
C SER A 70 8.98 24.43 -4.21
N THR A 71 9.42 24.10 -3.01
CA THR A 71 9.74 25.05 -1.94
C THR A 71 11.23 25.21 -1.70
N GLN A 72 12.07 24.35 -2.29
CA GLN A 72 13.52 24.33 -2.11
C GLN A 72 14.27 24.83 -3.35
N ILE A 73 13.99 26.07 -3.74
CA ILE A 73 14.65 26.73 -4.88
C ILE A 73 15.69 27.73 -4.38
N THR A 74 16.90 27.65 -4.91
CA THR A 74 18.00 28.57 -4.57
C THR A 74 18.78 28.99 -5.81
N SER A 75 19.65 30.00 -5.66
CA SER A 75 20.58 30.43 -6.72
C SER A 75 19.90 30.80 -8.04
N VAL A 76 18.73 31.46 -7.97
CA VAL A 76 17.96 31.85 -9.14
C VAL A 76 18.65 32.99 -9.87
N THR A 77 18.82 32.83 -11.18
CA THR A 77 19.33 33.85 -12.09
C THR A 77 18.46 33.89 -13.35
N ALA A 78 18.29 35.08 -13.92
CA ALA A 78 17.61 35.28 -15.18
C ALA A 78 18.51 36.13 -16.10
N THR A 79 18.76 35.69 -17.32
CA THR A 79 19.70 36.34 -18.24
C THR A 79 19.17 36.37 -19.66
N THR A 80 19.49 37.43 -20.39
CA THR A 80 19.52 37.43 -21.86
C THR A 80 20.95 37.08 -22.32
N PRO A 81 21.21 36.91 -23.62
CA PRO A 81 22.58 36.69 -24.11
C PRO A 81 23.59 37.79 -23.74
N THR A 82 23.13 38.98 -23.34
CA THR A 82 24.01 40.15 -23.11
C THR A 82 23.92 40.73 -21.70
N LYS A 83 22.92 40.39 -20.88
CA LYS A 83 22.75 40.96 -19.53
C LYS A 83 21.89 40.11 -18.59
N VAL A 84 22.03 40.39 -17.29
CA VAL A 84 21.20 39.84 -16.21
C VAL A 84 19.89 40.65 -16.11
N LEU A 85 18.77 39.95 -15.93
CA LEU A 85 17.44 40.54 -15.78
C LEU A 85 17.05 40.66 -14.30
N PRO A 86 16.34 41.72 -13.90
CA PRO A 86 15.83 41.84 -12.54
C PRO A 86 14.69 40.84 -12.30
N LEU A 87 14.73 40.20 -11.13
CA LEU A 87 13.73 39.22 -10.72
C LEU A 87 13.26 39.44 -9.29
N SER A 88 12.05 38.98 -8.99
CA SER A 88 11.52 38.82 -7.64
C SER A 88 11.02 37.39 -7.45
N ILE A 89 11.07 36.91 -6.21
CA ILE A 89 10.66 35.55 -5.86
C ILE A 89 9.61 35.65 -4.77
N THR A 90 8.48 34.99 -4.97
CA THR A 90 7.45 34.79 -3.94
C THR A 90 7.25 33.30 -3.71
N GLN A 91 7.00 32.92 -2.47
CA GLN A 91 6.85 31.51 -2.10
C GLN A 91 5.56 31.32 -1.30
N THR A 92 4.85 30.24 -1.62
CA THR A 92 3.68 29.72 -0.92
C THR A 92 4.04 28.39 -0.24
N ASP A 93 3.08 27.73 0.41
CA ASP A 93 3.35 26.49 1.13
C ASP A 93 3.79 25.31 0.23
N ASN A 94 3.41 25.33 -1.04
CA ASN A 94 3.68 24.24 -1.99
C ASN A 94 4.33 24.68 -3.31
N ALA A 95 4.54 25.99 -3.53
CA ALA A 95 5.10 26.50 -4.79
C ALA A 95 5.93 27.77 -4.62
N THR A 96 6.89 27.96 -5.52
CA THR A 96 7.72 29.16 -5.65
C THR A 96 7.46 29.82 -7.00
N THR A 97 7.19 31.12 -7.02
CA THR A 97 6.98 31.92 -8.24
C THR A 97 8.17 32.85 -8.46
N ILE A 98 8.84 32.69 -9.60
CA ILE A 98 9.92 33.56 -10.08
C ILE A 98 9.30 34.55 -11.06
N THR A 99 9.37 35.83 -10.74
CA THR A 99 8.84 36.91 -11.57
C THR A 99 9.98 37.72 -12.17
N ILE A 100 10.04 37.83 -13.49
CA ILE A 100 11.03 38.59 -14.24
C ILE A 100 10.35 39.83 -14.79
N ASN A 101 10.92 41.01 -14.50
CA ASN A 101 10.44 42.26 -15.07
C ASN A 101 11.37 42.64 -16.22
N PHE A 102 10.83 42.92 -17.40
CA PHE A 102 11.65 43.36 -18.54
C PHE A 102 11.76 44.88 -18.53
N PRO A 103 12.96 45.45 -18.33
CA PRO A 103 13.18 46.89 -18.44
C PRO A 103 12.78 47.44 -19.81
N ASP A 104 12.53 48.75 -19.89
CA ASP A 104 12.19 49.41 -21.16
C ASP A 104 13.22 49.18 -22.27
N SER A 105 14.49 49.01 -21.91
CA SER A 105 15.58 48.68 -22.84
C SER A 105 15.49 47.28 -23.47
N ASP A 106 14.59 46.42 -22.97
CA ASP A 106 14.36 45.04 -23.42
C ASP A 106 13.06 44.86 -24.19
N LYS A 107 12.34 45.96 -24.46
CA LYS A 107 11.07 45.90 -25.19
C LYS A 107 11.31 45.44 -26.62
N VAL A 108 10.85 44.23 -26.90
CA VAL A 108 10.78 43.68 -28.25
C VAL A 108 9.36 43.89 -28.76
N VAL A 109 9.17 44.83 -29.69
CA VAL A 109 7.88 45.22 -30.26
C VAL A 109 7.85 44.89 -31.74
N GLY A 110 6.69 44.44 -32.22
CA GLY A 110 6.47 44.12 -33.62
C GLY A 110 6.12 42.65 -33.81
N LYS A 111 5.29 42.38 -34.81
CA LYS A 111 4.83 41.03 -35.11
C LYS A 111 6.02 40.16 -35.49
N ASP A 112 6.03 38.92 -35.03
CA ASP A 112 7.07 37.91 -35.27
C ASP A 112 8.45 38.28 -34.67
N GLN A 113 8.54 39.34 -33.87
CA GLN A 113 9.74 39.66 -33.11
C GLN A 113 9.84 38.79 -31.86
N THR A 114 11.06 38.40 -31.49
CA THR A 114 11.33 37.41 -30.45
C THR A 114 12.12 37.97 -29.28
N LEU A 115 11.66 37.70 -28.05
CA LEU A 115 12.40 37.91 -26.82
C LEU A 115 12.88 36.56 -26.27
N SER A 116 14.20 36.38 -26.17
CA SER A 116 14.80 35.16 -25.63
C SER A 116 15.55 35.43 -24.34
N PHE A 117 15.31 34.59 -23.33
CA PHE A 117 15.94 34.67 -22.03
C PHE A 117 16.05 33.28 -21.39
N THR A 118 16.97 33.15 -20.46
CA THR A 118 17.27 31.91 -19.75
C THR A 118 17.05 32.13 -18.25
N ILE A 119 16.38 31.19 -17.60
CA ILE A 119 16.26 31.12 -16.14
C ILE A 119 17.06 29.92 -15.65
N THR A 120 18.00 30.14 -14.73
CA THR A 120 18.77 29.06 -14.10
C THR A 120 18.57 29.07 -12.59
N TYR A 121 18.33 27.91 -11.99
CA TYR A 121 18.18 27.76 -10.55
C TYR A 121 18.60 26.37 -10.05
N GLN A 122 18.88 26.26 -8.76
CA GLN A 122 19.07 24.98 -8.07
C GLN A 122 17.77 24.56 -7.40
N ASN A 123 17.44 23.27 -7.50
CA ASN A 123 16.25 22.69 -6.90
C ASN A 123 16.58 21.34 -6.24
N ALA A 124 16.32 21.27 -4.93
CA ALA A 124 16.56 20.07 -4.13
C ALA A 124 15.33 19.15 -4.03
N ASP A 125 14.16 19.58 -4.46
CA ASP A 125 12.94 18.76 -4.44
C ASP A 125 12.82 17.86 -5.69
N ILE A 126 13.42 18.26 -6.81
CA ILE A 126 13.30 17.53 -8.10
C ILE A 126 13.94 16.16 -8.05
N ALA A 127 15.14 16.05 -7.49
CA ALA A 127 15.81 14.77 -7.36
C ALA A 127 16.23 14.53 -5.92
N ASN A 128 16.06 13.30 -5.45
CA ASN A 128 16.32 12.92 -4.07
C ASN A 128 17.06 11.59 -4.06
N LYS A 129 18.30 11.59 -3.54
CA LYS A 129 19.03 10.35 -3.30
C LYS A 129 18.64 9.79 -1.94
N LEU A 130 17.86 8.73 -1.95
CA LEU A 130 17.28 8.10 -0.76
C LEU A 130 17.90 6.72 -0.58
N GLY A 131 18.83 6.59 0.35
CA GLY A 131 19.56 5.34 0.54
C GLY A 131 20.24 4.87 -0.75
N ARG A 132 19.68 3.83 -1.39
CA ARG A 132 20.21 3.22 -2.62
C ARG A 132 19.54 3.75 -3.89
N VAL A 133 18.41 4.44 -3.75
CA VAL A 133 17.59 4.87 -4.88
C VAL A 133 17.76 6.36 -5.17
N LEU A 134 17.56 6.74 -6.41
CA LEU A 134 17.37 8.13 -6.81
C LEU A 134 15.96 8.28 -7.33
N GLU A 135 15.18 9.14 -6.69
CA GLU A 135 13.88 9.58 -7.17
C GLU A 135 14.05 10.89 -7.91
N VAL A 136 13.46 11.00 -9.10
CA VAL A 136 13.37 12.23 -9.88
C VAL A 136 11.91 12.51 -10.18
N ASN A 137 11.41 13.65 -9.71
CA ASN A 137 10.04 14.10 -9.93
C ASN A 137 10.07 15.52 -10.48
N ILE A 138 9.69 15.66 -11.75
CA ILE A 138 9.52 16.94 -12.43
C ILE A 138 8.02 17.20 -12.54
N PRO A 139 7.48 18.20 -11.83
CA PRO A 139 6.04 18.45 -11.82
C PRO A 139 5.53 18.81 -13.21
N LYS A 140 4.23 18.62 -13.42
CA LYS A 140 3.55 19.11 -14.62
C LYS A 140 3.72 20.64 -14.72
N LEU A 141 3.89 21.11 -15.96
CA LEU A 141 3.94 22.54 -16.21
C LEU A 141 2.53 23.17 -16.15
N ALA A 142 2.37 24.23 -15.37
CA ALA A 142 1.13 25.00 -15.31
C ALA A 142 0.82 25.67 -16.65
N ASN A 143 -0.45 25.66 -17.08
CA ASN A 143 -0.93 26.27 -18.32
C ASN A 143 -0.27 25.72 -19.61
N SER A 144 -0.04 24.41 -19.69
CA SER A 144 0.51 23.72 -20.88
C SER A 144 -0.21 24.05 -22.19
N ASP A 145 -1.50 24.39 -22.11
CA ASP A 145 -2.34 24.74 -23.25
C ASP A 145 -1.90 26.04 -23.93
N THR A 146 -1.16 26.90 -23.19
CA THR A 146 -0.70 28.20 -23.68
C THR A 146 0.70 28.19 -24.29
N ILE A 147 1.37 27.03 -24.30
CA ILE A 147 2.76 26.89 -24.77
C ILE A 147 2.77 26.13 -26.08
N ASP A 148 3.38 26.69 -27.12
CA ASP A 148 3.34 26.08 -28.44
C ASP A 148 4.28 24.87 -28.52
N ASN A 149 5.47 24.95 -27.93
CA ASN A 149 6.44 23.86 -27.89
C ASN A 149 7.15 23.79 -26.54
N TYR A 150 7.24 22.58 -25.98
CA TYR A 150 7.94 22.28 -24.73
C TYR A 150 8.78 21.00 -24.89
N THR A 151 10.07 21.11 -24.63
CA THR A 151 10.97 19.95 -24.55
C THR A 151 11.61 19.90 -23.16
N VAL A 152 11.63 18.72 -22.55
CA VAL A 152 12.33 18.46 -21.29
C VAL A 152 13.47 17.49 -21.54
N THR A 153 14.67 17.87 -21.10
CA THR A 153 15.86 17.02 -21.12
C THR A 153 16.32 16.77 -19.69
N LEU A 154 16.25 15.52 -19.25
CA LEU A 154 16.73 15.07 -17.95
C LEU A 154 18.09 14.37 -18.11
N LEU A 155 19.11 14.89 -17.42
CA LEU A 155 20.45 14.33 -17.37
C LEU A 155 20.69 13.70 -15.99
N VAL A 156 20.85 12.38 -15.95
CA VAL A 156 21.09 11.61 -14.72
C VAL A 156 22.49 11.00 -14.77
N PRO A 157 23.33 11.17 -13.72
CA PRO A 157 24.68 10.63 -13.71
C PRO A 157 24.71 9.10 -13.87
N THR A 158 25.70 8.58 -14.61
CA THR A 158 25.85 7.13 -14.86
C THR A 158 26.18 6.28 -13.63
N VAL A 159 26.45 6.92 -12.47
CA VAL A 159 26.65 6.26 -11.17
C VAL A 159 25.36 5.63 -10.62
N PHE A 160 24.20 6.12 -11.03
CA PHE A 160 22.92 5.48 -10.73
C PHE A 160 22.66 4.35 -11.73
N ASP A 161 21.86 3.36 -11.36
CA ASP A 161 21.47 2.27 -12.27
C ASP A 161 20.59 2.80 -13.42
N GLU A 162 20.14 1.93 -14.33
CA GLU A 162 19.08 2.28 -15.27
C GLU A 162 17.77 2.59 -14.51
N PRO A 163 16.89 3.47 -15.05
CA PRO A 163 15.62 3.74 -14.42
C PRO A 163 14.82 2.43 -14.35
N THR A 164 14.49 2.01 -13.13
CA THR A 164 13.61 0.86 -12.91
C THR A 164 12.17 1.22 -13.22
N LEU A 165 11.81 2.50 -13.04
CA LEU A 165 10.54 3.05 -13.43
C LEU A 165 10.73 4.43 -14.05
N ILE A 166 9.99 4.71 -15.12
CA ILE A 166 9.89 6.04 -15.70
C ILE A 166 8.51 6.26 -16.34
N THR A 167 7.85 7.34 -15.94
CA THR A 167 6.53 7.73 -16.44
C THR A 167 6.52 9.24 -16.68
N PRO A 168 6.14 9.71 -17.89
CA PRO A 168 5.94 8.93 -19.12
C PRO A 168 7.23 8.28 -19.61
N GLN A 169 7.14 7.43 -20.63
CA GLN A 169 8.33 6.92 -21.34
C GLN A 169 8.95 8.06 -22.17
N PRO A 170 10.28 8.21 -22.20
CA PRO A 170 10.94 9.25 -22.97
C PRO A 170 10.87 8.98 -24.48
N ASP A 171 10.76 10.04 -25.28
CA ASP A 171 10.84 9.95 -26.75
C ASP A 171 12.24 9.54 -27.23
N GLN A 172 13.27 10.00 -26.51
CA GLN A 172 14.66 9.66 -26.79
C GLN A 172 15.42 9.36 -25.50
N HIS A 173 16.22 8.30 -25.56
CA HIS A 173 17.15 7.92 -24.51
C HIS A 173 18.53 7.67 -25.12
N THR A 174 19.54 8.36 -24.60
CA THR A 174 20.94 8.11 -24.95
C THR A 174 21.80 8.10 -23.69
N THR A 175 22.93 7.38 -23.73
CA THR A 175 23.88 7.34 -22.63
C THR A 175 25.22 7.88 -23.10
N THR A 176 25.69 8.93 -22.45
CA THR A 176 27.04 9.48 -22.58
C THR A 176 27.97 8.82 -21.56
N ALA A 177 29.26 9.15 -21.58
CA ALA A 177 30.20 8.62 -20.59
C ALA A 177 29.84 8.98 -19.13
N THR A 178 29.20 10.15 -18.93
CA THR A 178 28.93 10.70 -17.59
C THR A 178 27.46 10.76 -17.23
N HIS A 179 26.56 10.83 -18.20
CA HIS A 179 25.12 11.00 -17.98
C HIS A 179 24.28 10.16 -18.93
N ARG A 180 23.13 9.70 -18.43
CA ARG A 180 21.97 9.31 -19.22
C ARG A 180 21.17 10.54 -19.57
N VAL A 181 20.75 10.66 -20.82
CA VAL A 181 20.01 11.79 -21.36
C VAL A 181 18.65 11.29 -21.81
N LEU A 182 17.60 11.76 -21.14
CA LEU A 182 16.21 11.37 -21.35
C LEU A 182 15.45 12.60 -21.85
N THR A 183 14.84 12.51 -23.03
CA THR A 183 14.14 13.64 -23.66
C THR A 183 12.65 13.36 -23.77
N PHE A 184 11.84 14.34 -23.38
CA PHE A 184 10.37 14.25 -23.36
C PHE A 184 9.76 15.41 -24.14
N SER A 185 8.68 15.13 -24.86
CA SER A 185 7.89 16.13 -25.57
C SER A 185 6.81 16.76 -24.69
N LYS A 186 6.24 17.86 -25.19
CA LYS A 186 5.13 18.58 -24.56
C LYS A 186 3.95 17.66 -24.22
N ASP A 187 3.54 16.80 -25.13
CA ASP A 187 2.36 15.96 -24.95
C ASP A 187 2.55 14.93 -23.82
N GLN A 188 3.79 14.45 -23.65
CA GLN A 188 4.18 13.56 -22.57
C GLN A 188 4.11 14.29 -21.21
N VAL A 189 4.79 15.44 -21.08
CA VAL A 189 4.94 16.13 -19.79
C VAL A 189 3.69 16.91 -19.40
N GLY A 190 2.95 17.44 -20.38
CA GLY A 190 1.76 18.25 -20.17
C GLY A 190 0.58 17.50 -19.56
N SER A 191 0.56 16.17 -19.63
CA SER A 191 -0.50 15.35 -19.06
C SER A 191 -0.30 15.04 -17.56
N ARG A 192 0.92 14.68 -17.13
CA ARG A 192 1.16 14.10 -15.78
C ARG A 192 2.57 14.30 -15.19
N GLY A 193 3.34 15.30 -15.65
CA GLY A 193 4.72 15.50 -15.19
C GLY A 193 5.66 14.35 -15.57
N ILE A 194 6.87 14.31 -15.02
CA ILE A 194 7.81 13.18 -15.17
C ILE A 194 8.15 12.64 -13.79
N SER A 195 8.01 11.33 -13.60
CA SER A 195 8.52 10.61 -12.44
C SER A 195 9.46 9.51 -12.93
N ALA A 196 10.66 9.45 -12.37
CA ALA A 196 11.66 8.45 -12.67
C ALA A 196 12.32 7.95 -11.38
N LEU A 197 12.46 6.64 -11.26
CA LEU A 197 13.09 5.99 -10.12
C LEU A 197 14.23 5.11 -10.61
N PHE A 198 15.41 5.35 -10.04
CA PHE A 198 16.62 4.60 -10.34
C PHE A 198 16.97 3.74 -9.11
N GLY A 199 16.90 2.42 -9.29
CA GLY A 199 17.13 1.43 -8.24
C GLY A 199 15.96 0.47 -8.08
N ALA A 200 16.25 -0.83 -7.98
CA ALA A 200 15.23 -1.89 -8.04
C ALA A 200 14.51 -2.16 -6.71
N TYR A 201 15.14 -1.81 -5.58
CA TYR A 201 14.62 -2.05 -4.24
C TYR A 201 15.22 -1.06 -3.25
N GLN A 202 14.54 -0.86 -2.14
CA GLN A 202 15.03 -0.07 -1.00
C GLN A 202 15.10 -0.94 0.24
N ASN A 203 16.11 -0.71 1.08
CA ASN A 203 16.26 -1.42 2.35
C ASN A 203 16.22 -0.42 3.51
N PHE A 204 15.32 -0.65 4.45
CA PHE A 204 15.21 0.08 5.71
C PHE A 204 15.72 -0.78 6.85
N GLN A 205 16.42 -0.17 7.80
CA GLN A 205 16.59 -0.72 9.15
C GLN A 205 15.54 -0.09 10.05
N PHE A 206 14.96 -0.87 10.97
CA PHE A 206 13.98 -0.38 11.92
C PHE A 206 14.29 -0.80 13.35
N ASN A 207 13.89 0.05 14.29
CA ASN A 207 13.79 -0.22 15.71
C ASN A 207 12.48 0.37 16.23
N LEU A 208 11.58 -0.51 16.66
CA LEU A 208 10.22 -0.20 17.09
C LEU A 208 10.07 -0.53 18.57
N ARG A 209 9.58 0.43 19.36
CA ARG A 209 9.26 0.27 20.79
C ARG A 209 7.75 0.22 20.99
N TYR A 210 7.30 -0.67 21.88
CA TYR A 210 5.91 -0.82 22.28
C TYR A 210 5.82 -0.83 23.80
N SER A 211 5.06 0.10 24.38
CA SER A 211 4.85 0.19 25.82
C SER A 211 3.47 -0.38 26.18
N LEU A 212 3.45 -1.58 26.75
CA LEU A 212 2.21 -2.30 27.08
C LEU A 212 1.91 -2.17 28.57
N ASN A 213 0.81 -1.52 28.93
CA ASN A 213 0.42 -1.32 30.33
C ASN A 213 -0.73 -2.26 30.74
N ASN A 214 -0.56 -2.97 31.85
CA ASN A 214 -1.64 -3.67 32.53
C ASN A 214 -1.94 -2.97 33.87
N PRO A 215 -2.92 -2.06 33.94
CA PRO A 215 -3.31 -1.40 35.18
C PRO A 215 -4.14 -2.32 36.11
N GLY A 216 -4.58 -3.48 35.62
CA GLY A 216 -5.43 -4.41 36.35
C GLY A 216 -4.71 -5.16 37.46
N LEU A 217 -5.50 -5.71 38.40
CA LEU A 217 -5.01 -6.54 39.51
C LEU A 217 -4.82 -8.01 39.15
N SER A 218 -5.05 -8.40 37.90
CA SER A 218 -4.88 -9.77 37.39
C SER A 218 -3.98 -9.79 36.16
N PRO A 219 -3.29 -10.92 35.87
CA PRO A 219 -2.52 -11.05 34.65
C PRO A 219 -3.41 -10.83 33.42
N ALA A 220 -2.88 -10.14 32.41
CA ALA A 220 -3.58 -9.85 31.17
C ALA A 220 -2.76 -10.29 29.95
N LEU A 221 -3.44 -10.63 28.86
CA LEU A 221 -2.79 -10.86 27.57
C LEU A 221 -2.87 -9.58 26.76
N ALA A 222 -1.71 -9.12 26.28
CA ALA A 222 -1.61 -8.04 25.32
C ALA A 222 -1.15 -8.59 23.98
N THR A 223 -1.54 -7.92 22.90
CA THR A 223 -1.13 -8.25 21.54
C THR A 223 -0.59 -6.99 20.89
N ILE A 224 0.55 -7.11 20.21
CA ILE A 224 1.08 -6.06 19.33
C ILE A 224 1.08 -6.57 17.90
N ALA A 225 0.89 -5.66 16.95
CA ALA A 225 1.16 -5.96 15.55
C ALA A 225 2.60 -5.60 15.21
N LEU A 226 3.26 -6.55 14.56
CA LEU A 226 4.60 -6.45 14.03
C LEU A 226 4.51 -6.21 12.51
N PRO A 227 5.41 -5.40 11.91
CA PRO A 227 5.49 -5.26 10.46
C PRO A 227 5.51 -6.62 9.75
N PRO A 228 4.51 -6.91 8.88
CA PRO A 228 4.42 -8.17 8.17
C PRO A 228 5.08 -8.09 6.79
N ASP A 229 5.29 -9.24 6.16
CA ASP A 229 5.51 -9.31 4.72
C ASP A 229 4.24 -8.90 3.98
N THR A 230 4.39 -8.21 2.85
CA THR A 230 3.33 -7.98 1.85
C THR A 230 3.85 -8.43 0.49
N ALA A 231 3.05 -8.35 -0.57
CA ALA A 231 3.55 -8.64 -1.91
C ALA A 231 4.73 -7.72 -2.32
N TYR A 232 4.81 -6.53 -1.73
CA TYR A 232 5.79 -5.47 -2.05
C TYR A 232 6.86 -5.28 -0.98
N GLN A 233 6.79 -5.98 0.15
CA GLN A 233 7.81 -5.87 1.19
C GLN A 233 8.15 -7.21 1.86
N GLN A 234 9.42 -7.38 2.20
CA GLN A 234 9.91 -8.48 3.02
C GLN A 234 10.57 -7.96 4.28
N VAL A 235 10.22 -8.53 5.43
CA VAL A 235 10.70 -8.16 6.76
C VAL A 235 11.60 -9.26 7.32
N VAL A 236 12.80 -8.86 7.75
CA VAL A 236 13.79 -9.76 8.37
C VAL A 236 14.09 -9.26 9.79
N TYR A 237 13.66 -10.02 10.80
CA TYR A 237 13.82 -9.63 12.20
C TYR A 237 15.22 -9.93 12.74
N SER A 238 15.89 -8.92 13.29
CA SER A 238 17.15 -9.12 14.01
C SER A 238 16.89 -9.55 15.45
N ALA A 239 15.91 -8.93 16.11
CA ALA A 239 15.55 -9.24 17.48
C ALA A 239 14.10 -8.86 17.79
N LEU A 240 13.50 -9.61 18.71
CA LEU A 240 12.24 -9.29 19.36
C LEU A 240 12.39 -9.56 20.86
N ASN A 241 12.44 -8.49 21.66
CA ASN A 241 12.74 -8.56 23.08
C ASN A 241 11.69 -7.83 23.93
N PRO A 242 11.08 -8.49 24.94
CA PRO A 242 11.19 -9.92 25.22
C PRO A 242 10.60 -10.78 24.09
N VAL A 243 10.98 -12.07 24.09
CA VAL A 243 10.42 -13.05 23.16
C VAL A 243 8.92 -13.23 23.47
N PRO A 244 8.03 -13.16 22.46
CA PRO A 244 6.60 -13.32 22.67
C PRO A 244 6.25 -14.77 23.01
N LEU A 245 5.04 -14.98 23.55
CA LEU A 245 4.48 -16.32 23.77
C LEU A 245 4.24 -17.05 22.44
N ALA A 246 3.79 -16.31 21.43
CA ALA A 246 3.59 -16.77 20.07
C ALA A 246 3.42 -15.56 19.15
N VAL A 247 3.75 -15.76 17.86
CA VAL A 247 3.37 -14.87 16.76
C VAL A 247 2.46 -15.61 15.80
N THR A 248 1.34 -14.99 15.40
CA THR A 248 0.37 -15.55 14.45
C THR A 248 0.04 -14.55 13.37
N ALA A 249 -0.18 -15.01 12.14
CA ALA A 249 -0.75 -14.16 11.09
C ALA A 249 -2.29 -14.11 11.23
N ASP A 250 -2.88 -12.92 11.15
CA ASP A 250 -4.33 -12.77 11.02
C ASP A 250 -4.80 -12.87 9.55
N ALA A 251 -6.10 -12.67 9.32
CA ALA A 251 -6.69 -12.79 7.98
C ALA A 251 -6.39 -11.60 7.04
N ASP A 252 -5.96 -10.45 7.58
CA ASP A 252 -5.48 -9.32 6.78
C ASP A 252 -3.98 -9.47 6.43
N GLY A 253 -3.28 -10.37 7.14
CA GLY A 253 -1.86 -10.67 6.97
C GLY A 253 -0.98 -10.09 8.07
N ASN A 254 -1.54 -9.41 9.08
CA ASN A 254 -0.78 -8.82 10.18
C ASN A 254 -0.13 -9.89 11.04
N TRP A 255 1.09 -9.63 11.51
CA TRP A 255 1.78 -10.54 12.43
C TRP A 255 1.54 -10.09 13.87
N LEU A 256 0.76 -10.88 14.60
CA LEU A 256 0.29 -10.56 15.94
C LEU A 256 1.13 -11.29 16.99
N ALA A 257 1.94 -10.55 17.74
CA ALA A 257 2.77 -11.07 18.82
C ALA A 257 2.06 -10.94 20.17
N ARG A 258 1.96 -12.05 20.92
CA ARG A 258 1.23 -12.11 22.20
C ARG A 258 2.17 -12.10 23.40
N TYR A 259 1.83 -11.30 24.39
CA TYR A 259 2.56 -11.15 25.64
C TYR A 259 1.64 -11.34 26.85
N GLN A 260 2.17 -11.93 27.92
CA GLN A 260 1.50 -12.00 29.21
C GLN A 260 2.09 -10.94 30.14
N LEU A 261 1.23 -10.03 30.60
CA LEU A 261 1.58 -8.96 31.51
C LEU A 261 1.18 -9.34 32.93
N LYS A 262 2.05 -9.04 33.89
CA LYS A 262 1.73 -9.19 35.31
C LYS A 262 0.76 -8.08 35.74
N PRO A 263 0.01 -8.27 36.84
CA PRO A 263 -0.79 -7.20 37.42
C PRO A 263 0.03 -5.93 37.67
N GLN A 264 -0.55 -4.76 37.39
CA GLN A 264 0.06 -3.45 37.68
C GLN A 264 1.49 -3.28 37.14
N THR A 265 1.75 -3.78 35.93
CA THR A 265 3.07 -3.66 35.29
C THR A 265 2.97 -3.07 33.88
N THR A 266 4.03 -2.36 33.51
CA THR A 266 4.31 -2.00 32.12
C THR A 266 5.39 -2.93 31.58
N LEU A 267 5.16 -3.45 30.37
CA LEU A 267 6.12 -4.24 29.62
C LEU A 267 6.57 -3.44 28.39
N GLU A 268 7.86 -3.17 28.30
CA GLU A 268 8.47 -2.62 27.09
C GLU A 268 8.88 -3.76 26.16
N VAL A 269 8.41 -3.69 24.92
CA VAL A 269 8.82 -4.59 23.84
C VAL A 269 9.60 -3.80 22.81
N THR A 270 10.73 -4.34 22.35
CA THR A 270 11.52 -3.79 21.24
C THR A 270 11.59 -4.82 20.12
N ALA A 271 11.21 -4.40 18.91
CA ALA A 271 11.35 -5.17 17.69
C ALA A 271 12.33 -4.45 16.75
N SER A 272 13.37 -5.13 16.29
CA SER A 272 14.34 -4.58 15.37
C SER A 272 14.61 -5.52 14.20
N GLY A 273 14.94 -4.95 13.05
CA GLY A 273 15.12 -5.72 11.84
C GLY A 273 15.36 -4.85 10.61
N ASN A 274 15.17 -5.44 9.46
CA ASN A 274 15.25 -4.79 8.17
C ASN A 274 13.98 -5.04 7.36
N ALA A 275 13.62 -4.10 6.50
CA ALA A 275 12.52 -4.21 5.55
C ALA A 275 13.03 -3.91 4.14
N LEU A 276 12.89 -4.87 3.24
CA LEU A 276 13.18 -4.71 1.82
C LEU A 276 11.87 -4.37 1.11
N LEU A 277 11.84 -3.24 0.40
CA LEU A 277 10.70 -2.80 -0.39
C LEU A 277 10.98 -2.99 -1.89
N TYR A 278 9.93 -3.34 -2.63
CA TYR A 278 9.96 -3.62 -4.06
C TYR A 278 8.86 -2.83 -4.78
N LEU A 279 9.11 -2.49 -6.05
CA LEU A 279 8.13 -1.81 -6.89
C LEU A 279 7.06 -2.75 -7.45
N GLU A 280 7.40 -4.03 -7.56
CA GLU A 280 6.56 -5.06 -8.14
C GLU A 280 6.21 -6.10 -7.05
N PRO A 281 5.08 -6.81 -7.18
CA PRO A 281 4.68 -7.83 -6.23
C PRO A 281 5.58 -9.08 -6.35
N THR A 282 6.74 -9.04 -5.69
CA THR A 282 7.77 -10.10 -5.78
C THR A 282 7.66 -11.15 -4.68
N ILE A 283 7.04 -10.81 -3.54
CA ILE A 283 6.92 -11.72 -2.40
C ILE A 283 5.64 -12.51 -2.51
N THR A 284 5.76 -13.84 -2.49
CA THR A 284 4.61 -14.74 -2.46
C THR A 284 4.05 -14.83 -1.05
N VAL A 285 3.14 -13.94 -0.72
CA VAL A 285 2.29 -14.04 0.48
C VAL A 285 1.07 -14.93 0.18
N PRO A 286 0.45 -15.58 1.18
CA PRO A 286 -0.78 -16.30 0.95
C PRO A 286 -1.83 -15.37 0.34
N PRO A 287 -2.57 -15.82 -0.70
CA PRO A 287 -3.64 -15.01 -1.26
C PRO A 287 -4.69 -14.74 -0.19
N PRO A 288 -5.41 -13.60 -0.28
CA PRO A 288 -6.54 -13.37 0.61
C PRO A 288 -7.59 -14.48 0.46
N PRO A 289 -8.52 -14.63 1.42
CA PRO A 289 -9.59 -15.61 1.31
C PRO A 289 -10.28 -15.55 -0.05
N THR A 290 -10.62 -16.71 -0.62
CA THR A 290 -11.29 -16.80 -1.94
C THR A 290 -12.58 -15.98 -1.98
N ASP A 291 -13.23 -15.81 -0.84
CA ASP A 291 -14.36 -14.91 -0.67
C ASP A 291 -13.90 -13.54 -0.11
N LEU A 292 -13.94 -12.52 -0.97
CA LEU A 292 -13.61 -11.13 -0.63
C LEU A 292 -14.83 -10.32 -0.18
N THR A 293 -16.00 -10.93 0.01
CA THR A 293 -17.22 -10.21 0.42
C THR A 293 -17.07 -9.51 1.77
N THR A 294 -16.19 -10.01 2.65
CA THR A 294 -15.85 -9.37 3.93
C THR A 294 -15.18 -8.01 3.73
N TYR A 295 -14.36 -7.85 2.69
CA TYR A 295 -13.74 -6.58 2.30
C TYR A 295 -14.71 -5.63 1.58
N LEU A 296 -15.95 -6.04 1.38
CA LEU A 296 -17.04 -5.20 0.85
C LEU A 296 -18.05 -4.80 1.92
N GLN A 297 -17.79 -5.10 3.20
CA GLN A 297 -18.69 -4.75 4.29
C GLN A 297 -18.41 -3.34 4.84
N PRO A 298 -19.44 -2.65 5.38
CA PRO A 298 -19.26 -1.38 6.08
C PRO A 298 -18.34 -1.54 7.30
N GLN A 299 -17.65 -0.46 7.63
CA GLN A 299 -16.85 -0.31 8.84
C GLN A 299 -17.09 1.08 9.47
N PRO A 300 -16.74 1.31 10.74
CA PRO A 300 -16.95 2.61 11.40
C PRO A 300 -16.44 3.82 10.60
N PHE A 301 -15.25 3.73 9.98
CA PHE A 301 -14.70 4.81 9.15
C PHE A 301 -15.09 4.71 7.66
N TRP A 302 -15.72 3.60 7.24
CA TRP A 302 -16.14 3.32 5.86
C TRP A 302 -17.64 2.99 5.79
N PRO A 303 -18.54 3.98 5.98
CA PRO A 303 -19.98 3.77 5.98
C PRO A 303 -20.51 3.61 4.55
N ILE A 304 -20.30 2.44 3.94
CA ILE A 304 -20.63 2.20 2.53
C ILE A 304 -22.12 2.33 2.21
N ASP A 305 -23.01 2.09 3.18
CA ASP A 305 -24.47 2.19 3.00
C ASP A 305 -24.98 3.64 3.03
N ASN A 306 -24.10 4.61 3.29
CA ASN A 306 -24.49 6.02 3.30
C ASN A 306 -24.90 6.48 1.88
N PRO A 307 -26.02 7.19 1.71
CA PRO A 307 -26.50 7.62 0.39
C PRO A 307 -25.52 8.47 -0.41
N GLN A 308 -24.69 9.32 0.25
CA GLN A 308 -23.69 10.13 -0.44
C GLN A 308 -22.56 9.25 -1.00
N ILE A 309 -22.11 8.25 -0.23
CA ILE A 309 -21.09 7.29 -0.67
C ILE A 309 -21.63 6.40 -1.80
N GLN A 310 -22.86 5.92 -1.69
CA GLN A 310 -23.54 5.15 -2.75
C GLN A 310 -23.67 5.94 -4.06
N ALA A 311 -24.04 7.22 -3.99
CA ALA A 311 -24.12 8.08 -5.17
C ALA A 311 -22.75 8.26 -5.86
N LEU A 312 -21.66 8.37 -5.08
CA LEU A 312 -20.30 8.43 -5.61
C LEU A 312 -19.89 7.10 -6.24
N ALA A 313 -20.19 5.97 -5.60
CA ALA A 313 -19.89 4.64 -6.12
C ALA A 313 -20.61 4.31 -7.43
N GLN A 314 -21.80 4.87 -7.66
CA GLN A 314 -22.50 4.77 -8.95
C GLN A 314 -21.83 5.60 -10.05
N LYS A 315 -21.13 6.69 -9.69
CA LYS A 315 -20.46 7.60 -10.63
C LYS A 315 -19.02 7.17 -10.94
N PHE A 316 -18.30 6.67 -9.93
CA PHE A 316 -16.90 6.31 -9.99
C PHE A 316 -16.75 4.82 -9.71
N THR A 317 -16.65 4.03 -10.78
CA THR A 317 -16.76 2.56 -10.72
C THR A 317 -15.43 1.84 -10.87
N THR A 318 -14.32 2.58 -11.01
CA THR A 318 -12.97 2.02 -11.13
C THR A 318 -12.02 2.61 -10.09
N PRO A 319 -10.98 1.89 -9.65
CA PRO A 319 -10.02 2.45 -8.69
C PRO A 319 -9.44 3.79 -9.15
N GLU A 320 -9.13 3.93 -10.45
CA GLU A 320 -8.55 5.16 -11.01
C GLU A 320 -9.51 6.36 -10.94
N THR A 321 -10.78 6.15 -11.31
CA THR A 321 -11.78 7.23 -11.29
C THR A 321 -12.11 7.67 -9.86
N ILE A 322 -12.10 6.74 -8.91
CA ILE A 322 -12.26 7.02 -7.48
C ILE A 322 -11.05 7.78 -6.95
N TYR A 323 -9.83 7.32 -7.25
CA TYR A 323 -8.59 7.99 -6.87
C TYR A 323 -8.56 9.45 -7.36
N ASN A 324 -8.86 9.67 -8.64
CA ASN A 324 -8.89 11.00 -9.23
C ASN A 324 -9.94 11.90 -8.56
N TYR A 325 -11.12 11.35 -8.21
CA TYR A 325 -12.12 12.10 -7.46
C TYR A 325 -11.61 12.50 -6.07
N VAL A 326 -11.00 11.59 -5.32
CA VAL A 326 -10.46 11.87 -3.98
C VAL A 326 -9.36 12.94 -4.05
N VAL A 327 -8.40 12.79 -4.95
CA VAL A 327 -7.28 13.73 -5.16
C VAL A 327 -7.76 15.13 -5.53
N THR A 328 -8.82 15.24 -6.33
CA THR A 328 -9.36 16.54 -6.78
C THR A 328 -10.34 17.17 -5.80
N THR A 329 -10.95 16.38 -4.92
CA THR A 329 -12.00 16.85 -4.00
C THR A 329 -11.41 17.28 -2.66
N LEU A 330 -10.49 16.50 -2.10
CA LEU A 330 -9.95 16.76 -0.77
C LEU A 330 -8.74 17.70 -0.82
N LYS A 331 -8.52 18.41 0.28
CA LYS A 331 -7.35 19.26 0.48
C LYS A 331 -6.73 18.94 1.84
N TYR A 332 -5.42 18.75 1.83
CA TYR A 332 -4.66 18.40 3.03
C TYR A 332 -4.60 19.57 4.02
N ASN A 333 -4.97 19.32 5.27
CA ASN A 333 -4.88 20.33 6.35
C ASN A 333 -3.63 20.11 7.21
N TYR A 334 -2.59 20.92 6.97
CA TYR A 334 -1.33 20.87 7.71
C TYR A 334 -1.47 21.27 9.18
N ASP A 335 -2.45 22.12 9.53
CA ASP A 335 -2.64 22.59 10.90
C ASP A 335 -3.13 21.46 11.81
N ARG A 336 -3.88 20.51 11.27
CA ARG A 336 -4.38 19.33 12.00
C ARG A 336 -3.28 18.35 12.41
N VAL A 337 -2.10 18.39 11.78
CA VAL A 337 -0.99 17.48 12.10
C VAL A 337 -0.37 17.79 13.48
N ASN A 338 -0.49 19.05 13.93
CA ASN A 338 0.06 19.51 15.21
C ASN A 338 -0.96 19.49 16.37
N ALA A 339 -2.22 19.20 16.08
CA ALA A 339 -3.30 19.07 17.06
C ALA A 339 -3.40 17.63 17.60
N ASP A 340 -4.21 17.41 18.63
CA ASP A 340 -4.54 16.05 19.09
C ASP A 340 -5.19 15.27 17.93
N PHE A 341 -4.43 14.34 17.36
CA PHE A 341 -4.82 13.57 16.18
C PHE A 341 -6.12 12.80 16.45
N THR A 342 -7.15 13.08 15.65
CA THR A 342 -8.42 12.33 15.64
C THR A 342 -8.76 12.00 14.19
N ARG A 343 -8.88 10.70 13.87
CA ARG A 343 -9.36 10.22 12.57
C ARG A 343 -10.85 10.48 12.44
N LEU A 344 -11.27 11.08 11.33
CA LEU A 344 -12.66 11.53 11.12
C LEU A 344 -13.49 10.54 10.28
N GLY A 345 -12.85 9.80 9.37
CA GLY A 345 -13.53 8.87 8.47
C GLY A 345 -14.07 9.49 7.18
N ALA A 346 -14.53 8.62 6.29
CA ALA A 346 -14.91 8.98 4.92
C ALA A 346 -16.02 10.03 4.83
N LEU A 347 -17.07 9.89 5.65
CA LEU A 347 -18.24 10.76 5.58
C LEU A 347 -17.92 12.19 6.06
N ALA A 348 -17.10 12.31 7.10
CA ALA A 348 -16.65 13.61 7.59
C ALA A 348 -15.73 14.28 6.58
N ALA A 349 -14.81 13.54 5.96
CA ALA A 349 -13.95 14.02 4.89
C ALA A 349 -14.77 14.54 3.69
N LEU A 350 -15.82 13.83 3.31
CA LEU A 350 -16.70 14.23 2.21
C LEU A 350 -17.48 15.52 2.53
N ASN A 351 -17.92 15.69 3.78
CA ASN A 351 -18.69 16.86 4.19
C ASN A 351 -17.80 18.10 4.45
N ASN A 352 -16.52 17.89 4.79
CA ASN A 352 -15.53 18.94 5.06
C ASN A 352 -14.24 18.66 4.26
N PRO A 353 -14.25 18.85 2.93
CA PRO A 353 -13.15 18.44 2.05
C PRO A 353 -11.83 19.17 2.30
N ASP A 354 -11.88 20.38 2.88
CA ASP A 354 -10.70 21.19 3.20
C ASP A 354 -9.97 20.78 4.50
N ASP A 355 -10.51 19.78 5.21
CA ASP A 355 -10.06 19.39 6.54
C ASP A 355 -9.60 17.92 6.60
N ALA A 356 -8.79 17.48 5.64
CA ALA A 356 -8.37 16.08 5.52
C ALA A 356 -6.90 15.82 5.90
N LEU A 357 -6.64 14.69 6.57
CA LEU A 357 -5.31 14.08 6.73
C LEU A 357 -5.22 12.79 5.90
N CYS A 358 -4.05 12.12 5.88
CA CYS A 358 -3.87 10.91 5.05
C CYS A 358 -4.89 9.80 5.36
N THR A 359 -5.38 9.73 6.61
CA THR A 359 -6.45 8.81 7.00
C THR A 359 -7.76 9.13 6.32
N GLU A 360 -8.13 10.41 6.19
CA GLU A 360 -9.38 10.82 5.53
C GLU A 360 -9.32 10.61 4.01
N PHE A 361 -8.16 10.86 3.39
CA PHE A 361 -7.91 10.50 1.99
C PHE A 361 -8.07 9.00 1.75
N THR A 362 -7.45 8.19 2.61
CA THR A 362 -7.54 6.72 2.59
C THR A 362 -8.97 6.24 2.82
N ASP A 363 -9.66 6.81 3.81
CA ASP A 363 -11.02 6.42 4.19
C ASP A 363 -12.03 6.70 3.11
N LEU A 364 -11.97 7.88 2.49
CA LEU A 364 -12.89 8.24 1.41
C LEU A 364 -12.69 7.33 0.20
N PHE A 365 -11.44 7.03 -0.17
CA PHE A 365 -11.16 6.08 -1.24
C PHE A 365 -11.76 4.71 -0.94
N ILE A 366 -11.47 4.14 0.24
CA ILE A 366 -11.93 2.78 0.61
C ILE A 366 -13.46 2.74 0.67
N ALA A 367 -14.13 3.74 1.25
CA ALA A 367 -15.58 3.76 1.36
C ALA A 367 -16.26 3.74 -0.02
N ILE A 368 -15.77 4.55 -0.97
CA ILE A 368 -16.30 4.59 -2.34
C ILE A 368 -15.97 3.27 -3.07
N ALA A 369 -14.73 2.77 -2.96
CA ALA A 369 -14.30 1.54 -3.62
C ALA A 369 -15.14 0.33 -3.17
N ARG A 370 -15.32 0.16 -1.85
CA ARG A 370 -16.15 -0.92 -1.29
C ARG A 370 -17.61 -0.81 -1.73
N ALA A 371 -18.18 0.40 -1.70
CA ALA A 371 -19.53 0.64 -2.19
C ALA A 371 -19.68 0.37 -3.70
N ALA A 372 -18.61 0.54 -4.49
CA ALA A 372 -18.55 0.21 -5.91
C ALA A 372 -18.26 -1.29 -6.18
N GLY A 373 -18.16 -2.13 -5.15
CA GLY A 373 -17.88 -3.57 -5.28
C GLY A 373 -16.40 -3.93 -5.45
N ILE A 374 -15.50 -2.98 -5.20
CA ILE A 374 -14.05 -3.16 -5.26
C ILE A 374 -13.54 -3.42 -3.83
N PRO A 375 -12.99 -4.61 -3.53
CA PRO A 375 -12.36 -4.86 -2.23
C PRO A 375 -11.22 -3.87 -2.01
N ALA A 376 -11.25 -3.18 -0.87
CA ALA A 376 -10.25 -2.17 -0.52
C ALA A 376 -9.95 -2.21 0.98
N ARG A 377 -8.73 -1.88 1.37
CA ARG A 377 -8.24 -1.91 2.76
C ARG A 377 -7.22 -0.79 2.99
N GLU A 378 -6.96 -0.46 4.25
CA GLU A 378 -5.93 0.52 4.62
C GLU A 378 -4.63 -0.23 4.93
N ALA A 379 -3.51 0.31 4.44
CA ALA A 379 -2.18 0.04 4.98
C ALA A 379 -1.76 1.25 5.82
N ASN A 380 -1.14 0.99 6.97
CA ASN A 380 -0.66 2.01 7.89
C ASN A 380 0.76 1.68 8.34
N GLY A 381 1.65 2.68 8.30
CA GLY A 381 3.05 2.47 8.60
C GLY A 381 3.87 3.73 8.46
N PHE A 382 5.09 3.60 7.99
CA PHE A 382 6.03 4.69 7.79
C PHE A 382 6.18 5.02 6.31
N ALA A 383 6.21 6.30 5.97
CA ALA A 383 6.54 6.75 4.63
C ALA A 383 7.68 7.77 4.69
N PHE A 384 8.81 7.45 4.06
CA PHE A 384 9.95 8.37 4.04
C PHE A 384 9.65 9.61 3.19
N THR A 385 9.98 10.79 3.71
CA THR A 385 9.84 12.05 2.97
C THR A 385 11.07 12.94 3.16
N ALA A 386 11.61 13.45 2.06
CA ALA A 386 12.63 14.51 2.09
C ALA A 386 12.02 15.92 2.22
N ASN A 387 10.72 16.06 1.97
CA ASN A 387 10.01 17.34 2.05
C ASN A 387 8.60 17.12 2.64
N PRO A 388 8.42 17.34 3.96
CA PRO A 388 7.14 17.11 4.64
C PRO A 388 6.04 18.10 4.21
N LYS A 389 6.36 19.17 3.48
CA LYS A 389 5.34 20.06 2.88
C LYS A 389 4.75 19.51 1.59
N LEU A 390 5.52 18.73 0.82
CA LEU A 390 5.03 18.11 -0.42
C LEU A 390 4.54 16.68 -0.22
N ARG A 391 5.11 15.98 0.77
CA ARG A 391 4.78 14.61 1.14
C ARG A 391 4.57 14.56 2.66
N PRO A 392 3.43 15.04 3.17
CA PRO A 392 3.17 15.13 4.61
C PRO A 392 2.87 13.77 5.22
N LEU A 393 2.98 13.72 6.55
CA LEU A 393 2.75 12.54 7.39
C LEU A 393 1.76 12.92 8.49
N SER A 394 0.94 11.96 8.95
CA SER A 394 -0.20 12.27 9.84
C SER A 394 0.12 12.26 11.33
N LEU A 395 1.20 11.62 11.76
CA LEU A 395 1.61 11.61 13.16
C LEU A 395 3.09 12.02 13.29
N GLN A 396 3.39 13.31 13.45
CA GLN A 396 4.78 13.80 13.44
C GLN A 396 5.70 13.21 14.52
N LYS A 397 5.17 12.80 15.68
CA LYS A 397 6.01 12.23 16.75
C LYS A 397 6.63 10.90 16.36
N ASP A 398 5.87 10.01 15.72
CA ASP A 398 6.34 8.68 15.26
C ASP A 398 6.31 8.48 13.74
N VAL A 399 6.04 9.55 12.99
CA VAL A 399 6.24 9.66 11.54
C VAL A 399 5.37 8.63 10.77
N LEU A 400 4.09 8.49 11.17
CA LEU A 400 3.15 7.54 10.52
C LEU A 400 2.38 8.13 9.34
N HIS A 401 2.06 7.26 8.39
CA HIS A 401 1.28 7.52 7.19
C HIS A 401 0.29 6.37 6.91
N ALA A 402 -0.80 6.69 6.24
CA ALA A 402 -1.84 5.74 5.87
C ALA A 402 -2.19 5.91 4.38
N TRP A 403 -2.36 4.78 3.70
CA TRP A 403 -2.68 4.74 2.28
C TRP A 403 -3.62 3.56 1.97
N PRO A 404 -4.48 3.67 0.94
CA PRO A 404 -5.35 2.57 0.58
C PRO A 404 -4.66 1.53 -0.33
N GLU A 405 -5.14 0.30 -0.22
CA GLU A 405 -4.90 -0.77 -1.19
C GLU A 405 -6.24 -1.21 -1.77
N TYR A 406 -6.32 -1.42 -3.09
CA TYR A 406 -7.45 -2.08 -3.73
C TYR A 406 -7.04 -3.46 -4.25
N TYR A 407 -7.96 -4.41 -4.29
CA TYR A 407 -7.66 -5.75 -4.79
C TYR A 407 -7.81 -5.82 -6.31
N ASP A 408 -6.70 -6.09 -7.00
CA ASP A 408 -6.69 -6.46 -8.40
C ASP A 408 -7.03 -7.95 -8.53
N ARG A 409 -8.22 -8.25 -9.06
CA ARG A 409 -8.70 -9.62 -9.25
C ARG A 409 -7.99 -10.37 -10.38
N GLU A 410 -7.46 -9.66 -11.37
CA GLU A 410 -6.76 -10.25 -12.52
C GLU A 410 -5.38 -10.74 -12.09
N HIS A 411 -4.65 -9.90 -11.37
CA HIS A 411 -3.31 -10.22 -10.86
C HIS A 411 -3.31 -10.87 -9.47
N GLN A 412 -4.49 -11.02 -8.87
CA GLN A 412 -4.71 -11.61 -7.53
C GLN A 412 -3.88 -10.94 -6.41
N THR A 413 -3.64 -9.63 -6.52
CA THR A 413 -2.77 -8.88 -5.61
C THR A 413 -3.46 -7.63 -5.07
N TRP A 414 -3.05 -7.21 -3.88
CA TRP A 414 -3.45 -5.91 -3.33
C TRP A 414 -2.54 -4.83 -3.90
N VAL A 415 -3.10 -3.86 -4.62
CA VAL A 415 -2.35 -2.77 -5.26
C VAL A 415 -2.40 -1.54 -4.36
N PRO A 416 -1.26 -1.09 -3.82
CA PRO A 416 -1.21 0.11 -2.99
C PRO A 416 -1.16 1.37 -3.85
N ILE A 417 -1.86 2.42 -3.41
CA ILE A 417 -1.89 3.74 -4.05
C ILE A 417 -1.89 4.83 -2.97
N ASP A 418 -1.51 6.06 -3.28
CA ASP A 418 -1.54 7.17 -2.30
C ASP A 418 -2.19 8.45 -2.84
N PRO A 419 -3.49 8.66 -2.58
CA PRO A 419 -4.19 9.88 -2.98
C PRO A 419 -3.75 11.12 -2.17
N THR A 420 -3.13 10.95 -1.00
CA THR A 420 -2.62 12.07 -0.19
C THR A 420 -1.43 12.72 -0.89
N TRP A 421 -0.45 11.90 -1.28
CA TRP A 421 0.74 12.39 -2.00
C TRP A 421 0.39 12.76 -3.43
N GLY A 422 -0.57 12.11 -4.07
CA GLY A 422 -1.14 12.56 -5.35
C GLY A 422 -1.68 14.00 -5.30
N ASN A 423 -2.37 14.38 -4.21
CA ASN A 423 -2.88 15.74 -4.01
C ASN A 423 -1.76 16.74 -3.69
N THR A 424 -0.89 16.41 -2.74
CA THR A 424 0.09 17.36 -2.17
C THR A 424 1.30 17.62 -3.07
N THR A 425 1.59 16.72 -4.01
CA THR A 425 2.68 16.86 -4.99
C THR A 425 2.28 17.44 -6.35
N GLN A 426 1.01 17.81 -6.53
CA GLN A 426 0.49 18.47 -7.73
C GLN A 426 0.77 17.73 -9.06
N GLY A 427 0.52 16.42 -9.08
CA GLY A 427 0.47 15.65 -10.33
C GLY A 427 1.59 14.62 -10.51
N ILE A 428 2.32 14.25 -9.45
CA ILE A 428 3.09 12.99 -9.45
C ILE A 428 2.09 11.83 -9.42
N ASP A 429 2.37 10.79 -10.21
CA ASP A 429 1.55 9.60 -10.29
C ASP A 429 1.82 8.66 -9.10
N TYR A 430 0.88 8.64 -8.15
CA TYR A 430 0.82 7.69 -7.03
C TYR A 430 -0.33 6.69 -7.17
N PHE A 431 -0.91 6.57 -8.38
CA PHE A 431 -1.98 5.61 -8.66
C PHE A 431 -1.47 4.39 -9.42
N SER A 432 -0.73 4.60 -10.51
CA SER A 432 -0.27 3.48 -11.34
C SER A 432 0.79 2.66 -10.61
N ARG A 433 1.60 3.31 -9.77
CA ARG A 433 2.61 2.73 -8.89
C ARG A 433 2.80 3.64 -7.68
N LEU A 434 3.14 3.05 -6.53
CA LEU A 434 3.39 3.79 -5.31
C LEU A 434 4.83 4.33 -5.29
N ASP A 435 5.76 3.68 -4.60
CA ASP A 435 7.19 4.00 -4.58
C ASP A 435 7.99 2.97 -3.75
N LEU A 436 9.20 3.33 -3.34
CA LEU A 436 10.06 2.56 -2.44
C LEU A 436 10.25 3.24 -1.05
N ASN A 437 9.31 4.08 -0.64
CA ASN A 437 9.34 4.83 0.62
C ASN A 437 8.31 4.35 1.64
N HIS A 438 7.26 3.64 1.20
CA HIS A 438 6.15 3.19 2.05
C HIS A 438 6.42 1.82 2.69
N PHE A 439 6.78 1.83 3.96
CA PHE A 439 6.97 0.64 4.78
C PHE A 439 5.73 0.37 5.64
N THR A 440 5.02 -0.72 5.33
CA THR A 440 3.78 -1.13 6.01
C THR A 440 4.08 -1.69 7.40
N PHE A 441 3.42 -1.18 8.43
CA PHE A 441 3.45 -1.77 9.77
C PHE A 441 2.24 -2.66 10.04
N VAL A 442 1.06 -2.24 9.60
CA VAL A 442 -0.22 -2.94 9.78
C VAL A 442 -1.14 -2.73 8.59
N ILE A 443 -2.09 -3.64 8.44
CA ILE A 443 -3.12 -3.69 7.42
C ILE A 443 -4.48 -3.76 8.12
N HIS A 444 -5.37 -2.86 7.75
CA HIS A 444 -6.75 -2.79 8.24
C HIS A 444 -7.71 -3.07 7.10
N GLY A 445 -8.25 -4.29 7.03
CA GLY A 445 -9.27 -4.66 6.07
C GLY A 445 -10.56 -5.10 6.73
N LEU A 446 -10.46 -6.06 7.64
CA LEU A 446 -11.61 -6.62 8.36
C LEU A 446 -12.05 -5.75 9.54
N ASN A 447 -11.16 -4.89 10.03
CA ASN A 447 -11.43 -3.92 11.08
C ASN A 447 -10.74 -2.60 10.74
N SER A 448 -11.48 -1.50 10.67
CA SER A 448 -10.92 -0.18 10.31
C SER A 448 -10.11 0.50 11.42
N THR A 449 -9.63 -0.22 12.43
CA THR A 449 -8.96 0.39 13.61
C THR A 449 -7.91 -0.52 14.22
N GLN A 450 -8.18 -1.83 14.29
CA GLN A 450 -7.29 -2.82 14.87
C GLN A 450 -6.67 -3.71 13.78
N PRO A 451 -5.43 -4.17 13.98
CA PRO A 451 -4.57 -3.94 15.16
C PRO A 451 -3.83 -2.59 15.11
N TYR A 452 -3.51 -2.02 16.28
CA TYR A 452 -2.78 -0.75 16.29
C TYR A 452 -1.34 -0.85 15.71
N PRO A 453 -0.90 0.14 14.90
CA PRO A 453 0.45 0.19 14.35
C PRO A 453 1.52 0.50 15.41
N ALA A 454 2.77 0.19 15.09
CA ALA A 454 3.90 0.71 15.87
C ALA A 454 3.84 2.25 15.97
N GLY A 455 4.20 2.81 17.13
CA GLY A 455 4.01 4.24 17.45
C GLY A 455 2.66 4.58 18.09
N ALA A 456 1.64 3.72 18.00
CA ALA A 456 0.36 3.94 18.69
C ALA A 456 0.37 3.51 20.17
N TYR A 457 1.45 2.89 20.66
CA TYR A 457 1.56 2.31 22.00
C TYR A 457 2.22 3.25 23.02
N LYS A 458 2.07 4.57 22.85
CA LYS A 458 2.63 5.57 23.77
C LYS A 458 1.85 5.62 25.09
N LEU A 459 2.59 5.69 26.19
CA LEU A 459 2.03 6.04 27.50
C LEU A 459 2.14 7.56 27.73
N ALA A 460 1.20 8.13 28.47
CA ALA A 460 1.10 9.59 28.69
C ALA A 460 2.41 10.24 29.17
N ASP A 461 3.23 9.51 29.94
CA ASP A 461 4.47 10.02 30.54
C ASP A 461 5.74 9.71 29.72
N THR A 462 5.60 9.08 28.55
CA THR A 462 6.76 8.72 27.71
C THR A 462 7.18 9.88 26.80
N THR A 463 8.45 10.25 26.88
CA THR A 463 9.08 11.23 25.97
C THR A 463 9.94 10.50 24.94
N GLY A 464 9.95 10.99 23.70
CA GLY A 464 10.74 10.44 22.60
C GLY A 464 9.97 9.67 21.53
N LYS A 465 10.70 9.23 20.51
CA LYS A 465 10.19 8.46 19.36
C LYS A 465 10.20 6.96 19.68
N ASP A 466 9.10 6.29 19.34
CA ASP A 466 9.00 4.82 19.42
C ASP A 466 9.33 4.15 18.10
N VAL A 467 9.27 4.91 17.01
CA VAL A 467 9.55 4.45 15.66
C VAL A 467 10.85 5.09 15.20
N ASN A 468 11.88 4.28 15.03
CA ASN A 468 13.15 4.70 14.43
C ASN A 468 13.38 3.89 13.16
N ILE A 469 13.45 4.58 12.02
CA ILE A 469 13.67 3.99 10.70
C ILE A 469 14.77 4.78 10.00
N ASP A 470 15.75 4.07 9.46
CA ASP A 470 16.81 4.63 8.62
C ASP A 470 17.03 3.74 7.39
N PHE A 471 17.75 4.26 6.40
CA PHE A 471 18.22 3.44 5.28
C PHE A 471 19.34 2.51 5.72
N ALA A 472 19.24 1.24 5.36
CA ALA A 472 20.24 0.23 5.66
C ALA A 472 21.25 0.08 4.50
N ALA A 473 22.55 0.15 4.82
CA ALA A 473 23.62 0.03 3.83
C ALA A 473 23.82 -1.41 3.31
N THR A 474 23.55 -2.40 4.16
CA THR A 474 23.76 -3.83 3.89
C THR A 474 22.45 -4.58 3.92
N LEU A 475 22.32 -5.58 3.05
CA LEU A 475 21.17 -6.49 3.07
C LEU A 475 21.19 -7.39 4.32
N PRO A 476 20.03 -7.69 4.92
CA PRO A 476 19.96 -8.64 6.03
C PRO A 476 20.24 -10.07 5.56
N GLN A 477 20.79 -10.90 6.46
CA GLN A 477 20.90 -12.33 6.23
C GLN A 477 19.64 -13.06 6.69
N SER A 478 18.99 -13.76 5.76
CA SER A 478 17.85 -14.61 6.06
C SER A 478 18.32 -15.91 6.71
N ARG A 479 17.69 -16.28 7.84
CA ARG A 479 17.86 -17.53 8.57
C ARG A 479 16.54 -18.28 8.56
N PHE A 480 16.54 -19.44 7.93
CA PHE A 480 15.41 -20.36 7.93
C PHE A 480 15.69 -21.46 8.97
N GLU A 481 14.88 -21.52 10.01
CA GLU A 481 15.02 -22.52 11.07
C GLU A 481 13.64 -22.96 11.54
N LEU A 482 13.34 -24.25 11.37
CA LEU A 482 12.08 -24.86 11.73
C LEU A 482 12.28 -25.91 12.81
N ALA A 483 11.34 -25.96 13.75
CA ALA A 483 11.20 -27.07 14.68
C ALA A 483 9.81 -27.71 14.51
N LEU A 484 9.77 -29.04 14.46
CA LEU A 484 8.53 -29.81 14.34
C LEU A 484 8.26 -30.53 15.67
N GLU A 485 7.03 -30.41 16.14
CA GLU A 485 6.55 -31.11 17.32
C GLU A 485 5.24 -31.81 16.99
N PHE A 486 4.96 -32.93 17.65
CA PHE A 486 3.69 -33.62 17.47
C PHE A 486 2.98 -33.77 18.81
N THR A 487 1.83 -33.10 18.92
CA THR A 487 0.93 -33.18 20.08
C THR A 487 -0.40 -33.69 19.61
N TRP A 488 -0.68 -34.98 19.82
CA TRP A 488 -1.86 -35.65 19.25
C TRP A 488 -3.16 -34.84 19.41
N PRO A 489 -3.93 -34.60 18.33
CA PRO A 489 -3.75 -35.09 16.95
C PRO A 489 -3.01 -34.11 16.03
N ASN A 490 -2.29 -33.12 16.56
CA ASN A 490 -1.76 -31.99 15.81
C ASN A 490 -0.25 -32.10 15.54
N LEU A 491 0.15 -31.71 14.33
CA LEU A 491 1.52 -31.32 14.01
C LEU A 491 1.69 -29.83 14.34
N VAL A 492 2.65 -29.50 15.19
CA VAL A 492 3.03 -28.12 15.51
C VAL A 492 4.31 -27.78 14.76
N ILE A 493 4.26 -26.73 13.95
CA ILE A 493 5.41 -26.21 13.20
C ILE A 493 5.79 -24.88 13.82
N LYS A 494 7.03 -24.75 14.30
CA LYS A 494 7.57 -23.54 14.92
C LYS A 494 8.65 -22.93 14.04
N ASN A 495 8.61 -21.63 13.85
CA ASN A 495 9.61 -20.87 13.12
C ASN A 495 10.57 -20.16 14.09
N HIS A 496 11.78 -20.70 14.21
CA HIS A 496 12.90 -20.09 14.95
C HIS A 496 13.78 -19.21 14.06
N GLY A 497 13.49 -19.16 12.76
CA GLY A 497 14.10 -18.27 11.80
C GLY A 497 13.72 -16.80 12.02
N ASN A 498 14.33 -15.93 11.23
CA ASN A 498 14.07 -14.49 11.27
C ASN A 498 13.22 -13.98 10.09
N THR A 499 12.77 -14.87 9.22
CA THR A 499 11.92 -14.60 8.06
C THR A 499 10.66 -15.42 8.14
N ALA A 500 9.57 -14.94 7.55
CA ALA A 500 8.33 -15.71 7.49
C ALA A 500 8.44 -16.87 6.50
N ILE A 501 7.64 -17.90 6.76
CA ILE A 501 7.48 -19.04 5.86
C ILE A 501 6.05 -19.01 5.33
N HIS A 502 5.92 -18.70 4.05
CA HIS A 502 4.65 -18.67 3.34
C HIS A 502 4.42 -19.99 2.60
N GLN A 503 3.16 -20.44 2.61
CA GLN A 503 2.70 -21.61 1.86
C GLN A 503 3.66 -22.84 1.98
N PRO A 504 4.03 -23.26 3.20
CA PRO A 504 4.96 -24.36 3.38
C PRO A 504 4.44 -25.64 2.72
N LYS A 505 5.33 -26.38 2.05
CA LYS A 505 5.02 -27.69 1.50
C LYS A 505 5.06 -28.71 2.62
N ILE A 506 3.89 -29.19 3.04
CA ILE A 506 3.75 -30.10 4.17
C ILE A 506 3.33 -31.47 3.65
N SER A 507 4.16 -32.48 3.95
CA SER A 507 3.84 -33.88 3.72
C SER A 507 3.98 -34.66 5.01
N LEU A 508 3.05 -35.60 5.20
CA LEU A 508 3.09 -36.55 6.30
C LEU A 508 3.25 -37.94 5.68
N SER A 509 3.99 -38.82 6.34
CA SER A 509 4.07 -40.20 5.90
C SER A 509 4.17 -41.12 7.10
N SER A 510 3.47 -42.24 6.99
CA SER A 510 3.55 -43.32 7.95
C SER A 510 3.26 -44.61 7.19
N PRO A 511 3.88 -45.74 7.56
CA PRO A 511 3.53 -47.04 6.97
C PRO A 511 2.03 -47.37 7.09
N ASP A 512 1.36 -46.73 8.03
CA ASP A 512 0.04 -47.12 8.50
C ASP A 512 -1.05 -46.05 8.25
N ILE A 513 -0.68 -44.96 7.57
CA ILE A 513 -1.55 -43.81 7.27
C ILE A 513 -1.29 -43.38 5.82
N THR A 514 -2.34 -43.36 4.99
CA THR A 514 -2.33 -42.55 3.78
C THR A 514 -2.52 -41.09 4.17
N SER A 515 -1.50 -40.27 3.91
CA SER A 515 -1.60 -38.82 4.17
C SER A 515 -1.91 -38.09 2.88
N ASP A 516 -2.87 -37.18 2.94
CA ASP A 516 -3.02 -36.14 1.94
C ASP A 516 -1.95 -35.06 2.17
N THR A 517 -1.38 -34.53 1.09
CA THR A 517 -0.58 -33.29 1.15
C THR A 517 -1.43 -32.20 1.79
N ILE A 518 -0.95 -31.61 2.89
CA ILE A 518 -1.63 -30.48 3.52
C ILE A 518 -1.24 -29.25 2.72
N ASN A 519 -2.04 -28.90 1.70
CA ASN A 519 -1.93 -27.62 1.03
C ASN A 519 -2.34 -26.53 2.02
N SER A 520 -1.37 -25.85 2.61
CA SER A 520 -1.65 -24.82 3.60
C SER A 520 -1.41 -23.43 3.00
N ASN A 521 -2.49 -22.69 2.75
CA ASN A 521 -2.45 -21.24 2.53
C ASN A 521 -2.23 -20.52 3.86
N ILE A 522 -1.10 -20.79 4.50
CA ILE A 522 -0.74 -20.24 5.81
C ILE A 522 0.58 -19.49 5.74
N THR A 523 0.73 -18.56 6.67
CA THR A 523 2.01 -17.91 6.99
C THR A 523 2.43 -18.36 8.39
N ILE A 524 3.70 -18.71 8.54
CA ILE A 524 4.34 -18.92 9.85
C ILE A 524 5.34 -17.77 10.06
N PRO A 525 4.96 -16.69 10.78
CA PRO A 525 5.85 -15.55 11.01
C PRO A 525 7.13 -15.96 11.77
N PRO A 526 8.18 -15.12 11.78
CA PRO A 526 9.29 -15.25 12.72
C PRO A 526 8.79 -15.33 14.16
N TYR A 527 9.39 -16.20 14.99
CA TYR A 527 8.92 -16.50 16.35
C TYR A 527 7.48 -17.06 16.41
N GLY A 528 6.92 -17.43 15.27
CA GLY A 528 5.57 -17.92 15.14
C GLY A 528 5.47 -19.44 15.22
N GLN A 529 4.24 -19.91 15.43
CA GLN A 529 3.93 -21.33 15.35
C GLN A 529 2.52 -21.56 14.80
N VAL A 530 2.33 -22.68 14.11
CA VAL A 530 1.02 -23.15 13.65
C VAL A 530 0.78 -24.57 14.15
N SER A 531 -0.46 -24.86 14.52
CA SER A 531 -0.91 -26.20 14.92
C SER A 531 -1.88 -26.73 13.87
N LEU A 532 -1.48 -27.78 13.18
CA LEU A 532 -2.23 -28.39 12.08
C LEU A 532 -2.82 -29.72 12.53
N PRO A 533 -4.16 -29.87 12.55
CA PRO A 533 -4.78 -31.14 12.90
C PRO A 533 -4.50 -32.18 11.82
N VAL A 534 -3.91 -33.31 12.22
CA VAL A 534 -3.67 -34.44 11.35
C VAL A 534 -4.86 -35.39 11.42
N LYS A 535 -5.50 -35.61 10.26
CA LYS A 535 -6.55 -36.62 10.14
C LYS A 535 -5.90 -37.96 9.85
N PHE A 536 -6.12 -38.92 10.73
CA PHE A 536 -5.68 -40.29 10.55
C PHE A 536 -6.84 -41.15 10.06
N GLN A 537 -6.66 -41.87 8.96
CA GLN A 537 -7.55 -42.95 8.55
C GLN A 537 -6.86 -44.30 8.81
N PRO A 538 -6.83 -44.76 10.08
CA PRO A 538 -6.13 -46.00 10.41
C PRO A 538 -6.84 -47.20 9.80
N GLN A 539 -6.16 -47.92 8.90
CA GLN A 539 -6.62 -49.21 8.38
C GLN A 539 -6.26 -50.34 9.37
N LEU A 540 -6.73 -50.23 10.61
CA LEU A 540 -6.26 -51.04 11.73
C LEU A 540 -7.38 -51.72 12.51
N LEU A 541 -7.16 -53.00 12.82
CA LEU A 541 -8.05 -53.81 13.68
C LEU A 541 -7.70 -53.70 15.17
N VAL A 542 -6.45 -53.36 15.50
CA VAL A 542 -5.93 -53.26 16.87
C VAL A 542 -5.07 -52.01 17.00
N ALA A 543 -5.06 -51.40 18.18
CA ALA A 543 -4.22 -50.25 18.45
C ALA A 543 -2.73 -50.62 18.30
N ARG A 544 -1.96 -49.82 17.57
CA ARG A 544 -0.52 -50.01 17.41
C ARG A 544 0.24 -48.70 17.47
N THR A 545 1.49 -48.80 17.88
CA THR A 545 2.45 -47.70 17.76
C THR A 545 3.07 -47.74 16.36
N THR A 546 3.21 -46.58 15.73
CA THR A 546 3.83 -46.43 14.42
C THR A 546 4.68 -45.16 14.35
N THR A 547 5.48 -45.04 13.31
CA THR A 547 6.25 -43.84 13.01
C THR A 547 5.46 -42.91 12.10
N LEU A 548 5.49 -41.62 12.40
CA LEU A 548 4.98 -40.54 11.58
C LEU A 548 6.15 -39.64 11.20
N THR A 549 6.51 -39.60 9.93
CA THR A 549 7.50 -38.65 9.40
C THR A 549 6.76 -37.44 8.86
N ALA A 550 7.03 -36.27 9.42
CA ALA A 550 6.54 -35.00 8.92
C ALA A 550 7.69 -34.30 8.18
N THR A 551 7.42 -33.83 6.97
CA THR A 551 8.35 -33.04 6.18
C THR A 551 7.71 -31.71 5.81
N VAL A 552 8.38 -30.62 6.18
CA VAL A 552 7.98 -29.24 5.93
C VAL A 552 9.09 -28.57 5.16
N ASN A 553 8.85 -28.27 3.87
CA ASN A 553 9.89 -27.90 2.91
C ASN A 553 11.05 -28.92 2.94
N ASP A 554 12.26 -28.50 3.31
CA ASP A 554 13.44 -29.37 3.39
C ASP A 554 13.70 -29.95 4.79
N THR A 555 12.87 -29.60 5.79
CA THR A 555 13.01 -30.08 7.18
C THR A 555 12.16 -31.31 7.41
N SER A 556 12.75 -32.41 7.89
CA SER A 556 12.03 -33.66 8.16
C SER A 556 12.28 -34.16 9.59
N GLN A 557 11.23 -34.63 10.25
CA GLN A 557 11.30 -35.19 11.60
C GLN A 557 10.34 -36.36 11.76
N THR A 558 10.80 -37.38 12.48
CA THR A 558 10.01 -38.59 12.75
C THR A 558 9.53 -38.63 14.20
N PHE A 559 8.24 -38.87 14.39
CA PHE A 559 7.56 -38.99 15.66
C PHE A 559 7.05 -40.41 15.86
N THR A 560 6.98 -40.84 17.11
CA THR A 560 6.32 -42.10 17.48
C THR A 560 4.90 -41.80 17.93
N ILE A 561 3.90 -42.34 17.23
CA ILE A 561 2.48 -42.10 17.50
C ILE A 561 1.74 -43.40 17.79
N ARG A 562 0.67 -43.33 18.58
CA ARG A 562 -0.22 -44.47 18.85
C ARG A 562 -1.52 -44.30 18.09
N LEU A 563 -1.80 -45.21 17.16
CA LEU A 563 -3.05 -45.27 16.43
C LEU A 563 -4.03 -46.21 17.12
N ASN A 564 -5.27 -45.76 17.29
CA ASN A 564 -6.37 -46.58 17.78
C ASN A 564 -7.29 -46.97 16.60
N PRO A 565 -7.89 -48.17 16.63
CA PRO A 565 -8.83 -48.58 15.58
C PRO A 565 -10.07 -47.66 15.58
N PRO A 566 -10.74 -47.48 14.43
CA PRO A 566 -12.00 -46.74 14.39
C PRO A 566 -13.02 -47.40 15.32
N ILE A 567 -13.90 -46.61 15.96
CA ILE A 567 -14.85 -47.12 16.98
C ILE A 567 -15.97 -47.97 16.35
N LEU A 568 -16.24 -47.79 15.05
CA LEU A 568 -17.36 -48.39 14.32
C LEU A 568 -17.39 -49.95 14.28
N PRO A 569 -16.28 -50.68 14.07
CA PRO A 569 -16.27 -52.14 14.04
C PRO A 569 -16.54 -52.77 15.42
N LEU A 570 -16.13 -52.11 16.51
CA LEU A 570 -16.34 -52.58 17.88
C LEU A 570 -17.82 -52.52 18.30
N VAL A 571 -18.53 -51.46 17.89
CA VAL A 571 -19.97 -51.31 18.16
C VAL A 571 -20.79 -52.29 17.31
N LEU A 572 -20.45 -52.48 16.03
CA LEU A 572 -21.08 -53.46 15.16
C LEU A 572 -20.84 -54.90 15.63
N GLY A 573 -19.60 -55.23 16.06
CA GLY A 573 -19.27 -56.54 16.63
C GLY A 573 -20.00 -56.80 17.95
N GLY A 574 -20.09 -55.78 18.83
CA GLY A 574 -20.86 -55.85 20.08
C GLY A 574 -22.37 -56.02 19.84
N ALA A 575 -22.92 -55.31 18.85
CA ALA A 575 -24.33 -55.45 18.45
C ALA A 575 -24.61 -56.84 17.87
N LEU A 576 -23.73 -57.38 17.01
CA LEU A 576 -23.86 -58.75 16.48
C LEU A 576 -23.76 -59.81 17.60
N ALA A 577 -22.84 -59.64 18.54
CA ALA A 577 -22.70 -60.52 19.70
C ALA A 577 -23.95 -60.47 20.61
N ALA A 578 -24.53 -59.29 20.81
CA ALA A 578 -25.79 -59.14 21.54
C ALA A 578 -26.97 -59.81 20.80
N ILE A 579 -27.08 -59.62 19.49
CA ILE A 579 -28.12 -60.23 18.64
C ILE A 579 -28.00 -61.76 18.66
N THR A 580 -26.79 -62.30 18.53
CA THR A 580 -26.54 -63.75 18.57
C THR A 580 -26.83 -64.35 19.96
N LEU A 581 -26.50 -63.65 21.04
CA LEU A 581 -26.87 -64.05 22.41
C LEU A 581 -28.39 -64.03 22.64
N ILE A 582 -29.10 -63.03 22.10
CA ILE A 582 -30.57 -62.94 22.16
C ILE A 582 -31.20 -64.08 21.36
N LEU A 583 -30.76 -64.32 20.13
CA LEU A 583 -31.22 -65.42 19.28
C LEU A 583 -30.92 -66.79 19.90
N GLY A 584 -29.74 -66.97 20.51
CA GLY A 584 -29.37 -68.19 21.25
C GLY A 584 -30.27 -68.43 22.46
N ARG A 585 -30.58 -67.37 23.23
CA ARG A 585 -31.56 -67.47 24.33
C ARG A 585 -32.96 -67.85 23.85
N LEU A 586 -33.42 -67.26 22.75
CA LEU A 586 -34.72 -67.57 22.15
C LEU A 586 -34.78 -69.02 21.64
N LEU A 587 -33.71 -69.53 21.02
CA LEU A 587 -33.61 -70.94 20.61
C LEU A 587 -33.65 -71.90 21.81
N VAL A 588 -32.90 -71.61 22.88
CA VAL A 588 -32.91 -72.44 24.11
C VAL A 588 -34.27 -72.41 24.80
N GLN A 589 -34.98 -71.27 24.79
CA GLN A 589 -36.34 -71.16 25.31
C GLN A 589 -37.37 -71.87 24.41
N GLY A 590 -37.18 -71.86 23.09
CA GLY A 590 -37.98 -72.63 22.13
C GLY A 590 -37.86 -74.14 22.32
N PHE A 591 -36.64 -74.65 22.53
CA PHE A 591 -36.41 -76.08 22.81
C PHE A 591 -36.99 -76.54 24.17
N LYS A 592 -37.06 -75.66 25.18
CA LYS A 592 -37.71 -75.99 26.47
C LYS A 592 -39.25 -76.08 26.38
N ARG A 593 -39.89 -75.54 25.32
CA ARG A 593 -41.34 -75.66 25.09
C ARG A 593 -41.74 -76.90 24.28
N LEU A 594 -40.81 -77.60 23.65
CA LEU A 594 -41.05 -78.87 22.98
C LEU A 594 -40.92 -80.04 23.99
N ARG A 595 -41.88 -80.14 24.92
CA ARG A 595 -42.13 -81.41 25.63
C ARG A 595 -42.87 -82.36 24.69
N PRO A 596 -42.53 -83.65 24.64
CA PRO A 596 -43.23 -84.59 23.76
C PRO A 596 -44.68 -84.78 24.22
N LEU A 597 -45.62 -84.59 23.30
CA LEU A 597 -47.03 -84.95 23.48
C LEU A 597 -47.15 -86.45 23.75
N ARG A 598 -47.66 -86.78 24.94
CA ARG A 598 -47.90 -88.12 25.47
C ARG A 598 -48.96 -88.82 24.60
N ARG A 599 -48.59 -89.94 23.96
CA ARG A 599 -49.50 -90.79 23.17
C ARG A 599 -50.44 -91.53 24.12
N GLN A 600 -51.74 -91.27 24.00
CA GLN A 600 -52.82 -92.02 24.64
C GLN A 600 -53.08 -93.30 23.83
N SER A 601 -53.00 -94.47 24.44
CA SER A 601 -53.50 -95.73 23.86
C SER A 601 -54.44 -96.42 24.84
N GLN A 602 -55.61 -96.80 24.33
CA GLN A 602 -56.68 -97.50 25.04
C GLN A 602 -56.32 -98.97 25.33
N LYS A 603 -56.62 -99.36 26.57
CA LYS A 603 -57.19 -100.60 27.16
C LYS A 603 -57.41 -101.88 26.31
N PRO A 604 -57.47 -103.06 26.95
CA PRO A 604 -58.68 -103.47 27.70
C PRO A 604 -58.66 -103.21 29.21
#